data_AF-A0A3M4AG93-F1
#
_entry.id   AF-A0A3M4AG93-F1
#
_cell.length_a   1.000
_cell.length_b   1.000
_cell.length_c   1.000
_cell.angle_alpha   90.00
_cell.angle_beta   90.00
_cell.angle_gamma   90.00
#
_symmetry.space_group_name_H-M   'P 1'
#
loop_
_entity.id
_entity.type
_entity.pdbx_description
1 polymer ?
#
loop_
_entity_poly.entity_id
_entity_poly.type
_entity_poly.pdbx_seq_one_letter_code
_entity_poly.pdbx_strand_id
1 'polypeptide(L)'
;MGMEVRMLAALADASTGLGILDPLSSFEDAAALSDALKARVAKYYGMPLTAFLTALCEPDKRHAWSAILRRTLEGFIAQSLPASASGQAHRAAAVGELVTAMGITGWPDGTATTATRVCLNAWMNERGGVGNFEGDAIVSRLRQVIERFGESRFTRWESAAAKIDEHGPRTIDRLGFRKTIEHGLGDSLHTTNTYYVLPESWRSEIFRGMNINAVNKELLQRGVIEPGNDGKASSLVRLPGLGTQRCYIVKTIPGLAESEARAA
;
A
#
# COMPACT_ATOMS: atom_id res chain seq x y z
N MET A 1 8.40 -18.14 -6.76
CA MET A 1 7.83 -16.80 -7.08
C MET A 1 7.53 -16.77 -8.57
N GLY A 2 6.28 -16.58 -9.02
CA GLY A 2 6.02 -16.42 -10.46
C GLY A 2 4.64 -16.79 -11.01
N MET A 3 3.73 -17.40 -10.25
CA MET A 3 2.38 -17.71 -10.75
C MET A 3 1.33 -16.62 -10.47
N GLU A 4 1.49 -15.82 -9.40
CA GLU A 4 0.47 -14.82 -9.00
C GLU A 4 0.46 -13.54 -9.84
N VAL A 5 1.37 -13.39 -10.82
CA VAL A 5 1.43 -12.23 -11.73
C VAL A 5 0.73 -12.52 -13.08
N ARG A 6 0.15 -13.72 -13.25
CA ARG A 6 -0.42 -14.19 -14.53
C ARG A 6 -1.93 -14.32 -14.57
N MET A 7 -2.64 -14.05 -13.48
CA MET A 7 -4.10 -13.99 -13.47
C MET A 7 -4.56 -12.62 -12.99
N LEU A 8 -5.27 -11.91 -13.86
CA LEU A 8 -6.16 -10.84 -13.43
C LEU A 8 -7.33 -11.51 -12.70
N ALA A 9 -7.31 -11.47 -11.37
CA ALA A 9 -8.51 -11.75 -10.60
C ALA A 9 -9.44 -10.55 -10.79
N ALA A 10 -10.59 -10.76 -11.45
CA ALA A 10 -11.68 -9.80 -11.41
C ALA A 10 -12.23 -9.83 -9.98
N LEU A 11 -11.96 -8.78 -9.21
CA LEU A 11 -12.45 -8.69 -7.86
C LEU A 11 -13.91 -8.28 -7.89
N ALA A 12 -14.71 -9.02 -7.14
CA ALA A 12 -16.15 -9.00 -7.25
C ALA A 12 -16.80 -7.79 -6.58
N ASP A 13 -16.05 -6.87 -5.99
CA ASP A 13 -16.63 -5.78 -5.19
C ASP A 13 -16.14 -4.39 -5.65
N ALA A 14 -16.88 -3.83 -6.60
CA ALA A 14 -16.73 -2.46 -7.04
C ALA A 14 -17.57 -1.52 -6.16
N SER A 15 -17.26 -1.41 -4.87
CA SER A 15 -17.65 -0.30 -3.96
C SER A 15 -19.13 0.05 -3.74
N THR A 16 -20.10 -0.61 -4.39
CA THR A 16 -21.55 -0.27 -4.28
C THR A 16 -22.40 -1.31 -3.57
N GLY A 17 -21.82 -2.41 -3.07
CA GLY A 17 -22.55 -3.46 -2.34
C GLY A 17 -23.45 -4.35 -3.22
N LEU A 18 -23.42 -4.17 -4.54
CA LEU A 18 -24.14 -4.97 -5.54
C LEU A 18 -23.27 -6.03 -6.25
N GLY A 19 -21.99 -6.15 -5.86
CA GLY A 19 -21.05 -7.08 -6.47
C GLY A 19 -20.60 -6.67 -7.89
N ILE A 20 -20.17 -7.64 -8.71
CA ILE A 20 -19.64 -7.44 -10.09
C ILE A 20 -20.67 -6.92 -11.12
N LEU A 21 -21.93 -6.73 -10.70
CA LEU A 21 -23.08 -6.52 -11.57
C LEU A 21 -23.69 -5.12 -11.39
N ASP A 22 -22.85 -4.09 -11.41
CA ASP A 22 -23.25 -2.69 -11.39
C ASP A 22 -22.82 -1.99 -12.70
N PRO A 23 -23.74 -1.42 -13.50
CA PRO A 23 -25.18 -1.28 -13.27
C PRO A 23 -26.02 -2.52 -13.65
N LEU A 24 -27.13 -2.72 -12.93
CA LEU A 24 -28.10 -3.80 -13.13
C LEU A 24 -28.82 -3.77 -14.49
N SER A 25 -28.51 -2.82 -15.39
CA SER A 25 -28.99 -2.80 -16.79
C SER A 25 -30.51 -3.01 -16.91
N SER A 26 -31.28 -2.32 -16.06
CA SER A 26 -32.76 -2.37 -15.96
C SER A 26 -33.36 -3.66 -15.39
N PHE A 27 -32.57 -4.53 -14.74
CA PHE A 27 -33.07 -5.67 -13.98
C PHE A 27 -33.34 -5.30 -12.51
N GLU A 28 -34.32 -5.97 -11.89
CA GLU A 28 -34.75 -5.70 -10.51
C GLU A 28 -33.67 -6.03 -9.47
N ASP A 29 -32.89 -7.08 -9.70
CA ASP A 29 -31.79 -7.49 -8.83
C ASP A 29 -30.69 -8.24 -9.59
N ALA A 30 -29.58 -8.51 -8.88
CA ALA A 30 -28.43 -9.22 -9.43
C ALA A 30 -28.75 -10.68 -9.81
N ALA A 31 -29.74 -11.31 -9.18
CA ALA A 31 -30.14 -12.68 -9.47
C ALA A 31 -30.89 -12.75 -10.81
N ALA A 32 -31.83 -11.83 -11.04
CA ALA A 32 -32.56 -11.68 -12.29
C ALA A 32 -31.62 -11.39 -13.47
N LEU A 33 -30.61 -10.53 -13.28
CA LEU A 33 -29.58 -10.31 -14.29
C LEU A 33 -28.74 -11.57 -14.54
N SER A 34 -28.32 -12.28 -13.49
CA SER A 34 -27.54 -13.52 -13.61
C SER A 34 -28.29 -14.59 -14.39
N ASP A 35 -29.57 -14.81 -14.08
CA ASP A 35 -30.39 -15.82 -14.74
C ASP A 35 -30.74 -15.43 -16.17
N ALA A 36 -30.99 -14.14 -16.44
CA ALA A 36 -31.15 -13.64 -17.81
C ALA A 36 -29.87 -13.82 -18.63
N LEU A 37 -28.70 -13.58 -18.06
CA LEU A 37 -27.41 -13.82 -18.71
C LEU A 37 -27.20 -15.31 -19.02
N LYS A 38 -27.45 -16.21 -18.05
CA LYS A 38 -27.35 -17.67 -18.28
C LYS A 38 -28.26 -18.12 -19.42
N ALA A 39 -29.51 -17.69 -19.42
CA ALA A 39 -30.48 -18.05 -20.46
C ALA A 39 -30.06 -17.54 -21.85
N ARG A 40 -29.51 -16.31 -21.93
CA ARG A 40 -29.05 -15.72 -23.19
C ARG A 40 -27.77 -16.36 -23.70
N VAL A 41 -26.80 -16.62 -22.84
CA VAL A 41 -25.53 -17.27 -23.22
C VAL A 41 -25.78 -18.70 -23.70
N ALA A 42 -26.76 -19.41 -23.13
CA ALA A 42 -27.15 -20.75 -23.60
C ALA A 42 -27.73 -20.72 -25.03
N LYS A 43 -28.34 -19.61 -25.45
CA LYS A 43 -28.98 -19.45 -26.77
C LYS A 43 -28.08 -18.76 -27.79
N TYR A 44 -27.23 -17.85 -27.34
CA TYR A 44 -26.39 -16.97 -28.17
C TYR A 44 -24.94 -17.04 -27.67
N TYR A 45 -24.13 -17.85 -28.34
CA TYR A 45 -22.70 -18.03 -28.03
C TYR A 45 -21.85 -18.10 -29.30
N GLY A 46 -20.53 -17.93 -29.17
CA GLY A 46 -19.55 -18.07 -30.26
C GLY A 46 -19.46 -16.91 -31.26
N MET A 47 -20.52 -16.10 -31.42
CA MET A 47 -20.57 -14.99 -32.38
C MET A 47 -19.45 -13.93 -32.22
N PRO A 48 -19.12 -13.44 -31.00
CA PRO A 48 -18.14 -12.36 -30.86
C PRO A 48 -16.73 -12.75 -31.33
N LEU A 49 -16.31 -14.00 -31.08
CA LEU A 49 -14.99 -14.47 -31.49
C LEU A 49 -14.87 -14.59 -33.00
N THR A 50 -15.89 -15.14 -33.67
CA THR A 50 -15.91 -15.25 -35.12
C THR A 50 -15.89 -13.87 -35.77
N ALA A 51 -16.70 -12.92 -35.27
CA ALA A 51 -16.69 -11.54 -35.76
C ALA A 51 -15.32 -10.86 -35.60
N PHE A 52 -14.66 -11.08 -34.46
CA PHE A 52 -13.32 -10.57 -34.19
C PHE A 52 -12.27 -11.14 -35.16
N LEU A 53 -12.28 -12.45 -35.39
CA LEU A 53 -11.36 -13.10 -36.33
C LEU A 53 -11.59 -12.62 -37.76
N THR A 54 -12.85 -12.47 -38.19
CA THR A 54 -13.18 -11.90 -39.50
C THR A 54 -12.62 -10.49 -39.64
N ALA A 55 -12.85 -9.61 -38.66
CA ALA A 55 -12.36 -8.23 -38.69
C ALA A 55 -10.82 -8.12 -38.67
N LEU A 56 -10.12 -9.04 -37.99
CA LEU A 56 -8.66 -9.12 -38.00
C LEU A 56 -8.08 -9.59 -39.34
N CYS A 57 -8.81 -10.43 -40.06
CA CYS A 57 -8.39 -10.96 -41.34
C CYS A 57 -8.58 -9.98 -42.50
N GLU A 58 -9.33 -8.88 -42.32
CA GLU A 58 -9.52 -7.82 -43.33
C GLU A 58 -8.18 -7.13 -43.67
N PRO A 59 -7.65 -7.30 -44.90
CA PRO A 59 -6.30 -6.83 -45.27
C PRO A 59 -6.13 -5.31 -45.09
N ASP A 60 -7.15 -4.54 -45.47
CA ASP A 60 -7.08 -3.08 -45.55
C ASP A 60 -7.19 -2.38 -44.19
N LYS A 61 -7.63 -3.10 -43.14
CA LYS A 61 -7.86 -2.52 -41.81
C LYS A 61 -6.81 -2.88 -40.77
N ARG A 62 -5.88 -3.79 -41.08
CA ARG A 62 -4.83 -4.22 -40.12
C ARG A 62 -3.99 -3.07 -39.57
N HIS A 63 -3.66 -2.09 -40.41
CA HIS A 63 -2.91 -0.91 -39.99
C HIS A 63 -3.73 -0.03 -39.02
N ALA A 64 -5.03 0.15 -39.29
CA ALA A 64 -5.93 0.89 -38.41
C ALA A 64 -6.08 0.19 -37.05
N TRP A 65 -6.28 -1.13 -37.04
CA TRP A 65 -6.35 -1.92 -35.81
C TRP A 65 -5.06 -1.85 -34.98
N SER A 66 -3.90 -1.92 -35.65
CA SER A 66 -2.62 -1.78 -34.98
C SER A 66 -2.43 -0.39 -34.37
N ALA A 67 -2.91 0.66 -35.04
CA ALA A 67 -2.85 2.02 -34.53
C ALA A 67 -3.76 2.23 -33.30
N ILE A 68 -4.99 1.70 -33.32
CA ILE A 68 -5.90 1.74 -32.18
C ILE A 68 -5.28 1.03 -30.98
N LEU A 69 -4.76 -0.19 -31.18
CA LEU A 69 -4.16 -0.98 -30.11
C LEU A 69 -2.95 -0.26 -29.47
N ARG A 70 -2.07 0.34 -30.30
CA ARG A 70 -0.93 1.14 -29.80
C ARG A 70 -1.39 2.37 -29.04
N ARG A 71 -2.32 3.15 -29.60
CA ARG A 71 -2.84 4.37 -28.97
C ARG A 71 -3.49 4.07 -27.62
N THR A 72 -4.28 2.99 -27.53
CA THR A 72 -4.92 2.60 -26.26
C THR A 72 -3.89 2.14 -25.24
N LEU A 73 -2.88 1.37 -25.65
CA LEU A 73 -1.79 0.97 -24.75
C LEU A 73 -1.01 2.18 -24.22
N GLU A 74 -0.61 3.10 -25.10
CA GLU A 74 0.12 4.32 -24.72
C GLU A 74 -0.72 5.22 -23.81
N GLY A 75 -1.98 5.44 -24.15
CA GLY A 75 -2.92 6.22 -23.33
C GLY A 75 -3.17 5.60 -21.96
N PHE A 76 -3.27 4.27 -21.89
CA PHE A 76 -3.42 3.56 -20.62
C PHE A 76 -2.15 3.68 -19.77
N ILE A 77 -0.96 3.46 -20.34
CA ILE A 77 0.32 3.58 -19.64
C ILE A 77 0.52 5.00 -19.08
N ALA A 78 0.19 6.03 -19.87
CA ALA A 78 0.32 7.42 -19.43
C ALA A 78 -0.60 7.78 -18.26
N GLN A 79 -1.73 7.09 -18.11
CA GLN A 79 -2.75 7.38 -17.10
C GLN A 79 -2.73 6.40 -15.91
N SER A 80 -1.89 5.37 -15.93
CA SER A 80 -1.89 4.28 -14.92
C SER A 80 -0.60 4.28 -14.08
N LEU A 81 -0.74 4.42 -12.76
CA LEU A 81 0.33 4.18 -11.77
C LEU A 81 0.49 2.67 -11.47
N PRO A 82 1.64 2.21 -10.93
CA PRO A 82 3.00 2.30 -11.47
C PRO A 82 3.22 1.24 -12.57
N ALA A 83 4.30 1.36 -13.35
CA ALA A 83 4.68 0.44 -14.43
C ALA A 83 4.82 -1.05 -14.01
N SER A 84 4.80 -1.34 -12.71
CA SER A 84 4.85 -2.70 -12.14
C SER A 84 3.48 -3.39 -12.06
N ALA A 85 2.37 -2.66 -12.19
CA ALA A 85 1.02 -3.21 -12.07
C ALA A 85 0.56 -3.87 -13.39
N SER A 86 1.09 -5.07 -13.62
CA SER A 86 0.59 -6.08 -14.56
C SER A 86 0.34 -5.62 -16.00
N GLY A 87 1.28 -5.95 -16.89
CA GLY A 87 1.08 -5.83 -18.34
C GLY A 87 -0.14 -6.60 -18.90
N GLN A 88 -0.85 -7.40 -18.09
CA GLN A 88 -2.12 -8.01 -18.48
C GLN A 88 -3.29 -7.02 -18.45
N ALA A 89 -3.36 -6.12 -17.47
CA ALA A 89 -4.42 -5.10 -17.40
C ALA A 89 -4.37 -4.20 -18.64
N HIS A 90 -3.16 -3.81 -19.05
CA HIS A 90 -2.95 -3.00 -20.25
C HIS A 90 -3.49 -3.69 -21.52
N ARG A 91 -3.27 -5.01 -21.63
CA ARG A 91 -3.78 -5.80 -22.77
C ARG A 91 -5.30 -5.97 -22.72
N ALA A 92 -5.89 -6.14 -21.55
CA ALA A 92 -7.35 -6.26 -21.41
C ALA A 92 -8.07 -4.98 -21.87
N ALA A 93 -7.59 -3.81 -21.42
CA ALA A 93 -8.12 -2.53 -21.88
C ALA A 93 -7.96 -2.35 -23.40
N ALA A 94 -6.75 -2.59 -23.93
CA ALA A 94 -6.45 -2.42 -25.35
C ALA A 94 -7.27 -3.33 -26.27
N VAL A 95 -7.44 -4.60 -25.90
CA VAL A 95 -8.28 -5.54 -26.67
C VAL A 95 -9.75 -5.15 -26.55
N GLY A 96 -10.22 -4.75 -25.37
CA GLY A 96 -11.60 -4.32 -25.19
C GLY A 96 -11.96 -3.11 -26.06
N GLU A 97 -11.12 -2.07 -26.09
CA GLU A 97 -11.34 -0.91 -26.98
C GLU A 97 -11.24 -1.28 -28.45
N LEU A 98 -10.34 -2.20 -28.82
CA LEU A 98 -10.22 -2.67 -30.20
C LEU A 98 -11.51 -3.37 -30.67
N VAL A 99 -12.05 -4.28 -29.86
CA VAL A 99 -13.26 -5.03 -30.18
C VAL A 99 -14.50 -4.11 -30.17
N THR A 100 -14.49 -3.05 -29.36
CA THR A 100 -15.49 -1.96 -29.42
C THR A 100 -15.40 -1.17 -30.72
N ALA A 101 -14.20 -0.75 -31.14
CA ALA A 101 -13.99 -0.04 -32.41
C ALA A 101 -14.35 -0.88 -33.65
N MET A 102 -14.29 -2.21 -33.53
CA MET A 102 -14.78 -3.15 -34.55
C MET A 102 -16.31 -3.30 -34.56
N GLY A 103 -17.03 -2.69 -33.62
CA GLY A 103 -18.49 -2.75 -33.50
C GLY A 103 -19.02 -4.05 -32.89
N ILE A 104 -18.18 -4.83 -32.21
CA ILE A 104 -18.54 -6.18 -31.74
C ILE A 104 -19.18 -6.15 -30.35
N THR A 105 -18.71 -5.27 -29.44
CA THR A 105 -19.21 -5.20 -28.06
C THR A 105 -20.51 -4.40 -27.93
N GLY A 106 -20.71 -3.40 -28.79
CA GLY A 106 -21.76 -2.40 -28.65
C GLY A 106 -21.55 -1.42 -27.48
N TRP A 107 -20.35 -1.39 -26.88
CA TRP A 107 -20.03 -0.49 -25.78
C TRP A 107 -19.73 0.93 -26.28
N PRO A 108 -19.97 1.97 -25.45
CA PRO A 108 -19.40 3.28 -25.70
C PRO A 108 -17.86 3.25 -25.66
N ASP A 109 -17.23 4.11 -26.45
CA ASP A 109 -15.77 4.30 -26.46
C ASP A 109 -15.24 4.61 -25.05
N GLY A 110 -14.14 3.98 -24.64
CA GLY A 110 -13.52 4.18 -23.32
C GLY A 110 -14.10 3.32 -22.20
N THR A 111 -15.16 2.54 -22.46
CA THR A 111 -15.79 1.67 -21.45
C THR A 111 -14.83 0.58 -20.97
N ALA A 112 -14.12 -0.08 -21.89
CA ALA A 112 -13.20 -1.17 -21.52
C ALA A 112 -12.00 -0.66 -20.72
N THR A 113 -11.48 0.51 -21.09
CA THR A 113 -10.42 1.23 -20.39
C THR A 113 -10.85 1.57 -18.97
N THR A 114 -12.05 2.13 -18.81
CA THR A 114 -12.61 2.52 -17.53
C THR A 114 -12.84 1.30 -16.63
N ALA A 115 -13.50 0.27 -17.14
CA ALA A 115 -13.76 -0.97 -16.39
C ALA A 115 -12.46 -1.65 -15.93
N THR A 116 -11.46 -1.73 -16.82
CA THR A 116 -10.14 -2.29 -16.49
C THR A 116 -9.45 -1.47 -15.40
N ARG A 117 -9.54 -0.13 -15.45
CA ARG A 117 -8.99 0.75 -14.41
C ARG A 117 -9.67 0.55 -13.07
N VAL A 118 -11.00 0.43 -13.05
CA VAL A 118 -11.76 0.14 -11.82
C VAL A 118 -11.31 -1.19 -11.21
N CYS A 119 -11.24 -2.25 -12.02
CA CYS A 119 -10.78 -3.57 -11.56
C CYS A 119 -9.33 -3.52 -11.06
N LEU A 120 -8.45 -2.82 -11.77
CA LEU A 120 -7.05 -2.66 -11.41
C LEU A 120 -6.88 -1.89 -10.09
N ASN A 121 -7.64 -0.81 -9.91
CA ASN A 121 -7.64 -0.01 -8.68
C ASN A 121 -8.21 -0.81 -7.51
N ALA A 122 -9.32 -1.53 -7.69
CA ALA A 122 -9.86 -2.43 -6.67
C ALA A 122 -8.84 -3.50 -6.28
N TRP A 123 -8.14 -4.09 -7.27
CA TRP A 123 -7.07 -5.05 -7.04
C TRP A 123 -5.86 -4.50 -6.32
N MET A 124 -5.47 -3.26 -6.63
CA MET A 124 -4.45 -2.56 -5.88
C MET A 124 -4.91 -2.29 -4.44
N ASN A 125 -6.16 -1.86 -4.25
CA ASN A 125 -6.71 -1.49 -2.95
C ASN A 125 -6.82 -2.70 -2.01
N GLU A 126 -7.27 -3.87 -2.50
CA GLU A 126 -7.34 -5.10 -1.71
C GLU A 126 -5.95 -5.64 -1.32
N ARG A 127 -4.93 -5.39 -2.14
CA ARG A 127 -3.53 -5.71 -1.80
C ARG A 127 -2.83 -4.62 -0.98
N GLY A 128 -3.59 -3.62 -0.52
CA GLY A 128 -3.10 -2.48 0.25
C GLY A 128 -2.50 -1.42 -0.67
N GLY A 129 -3.36 -0.63 -1.30
CA GLY A 129 -3.09 0.32 -2.40
C GLY A 129 -1.75 1.07 -2.38
N VAL A 130 -1.35 1.53 -3.57
CA VAL A 130 0.00 1.91 -4.09
C VAL A 130 0.90 2.87 -3.26
N GLY A 131 0.59 3.19 -2.01
CA GLY A 131 1.58 3.79 -1.11
C GLY A 131 1.09 4.04 0.32
N ASN A 132 -0.22 4.24 0.52
CA ASN A 132 -0.72 4.66 1.83
C ASN A 132 -0.82 3.50 2.84
N PHE A 133 -1.19 2.31 2.37
CA PHE A 133 -1.32 1.13 3.24
C PHE A 133 0.02 0.58 3.71
N GLU A 134 1.07 0.64 2.87
CA GLU A 134 2.42 0.26 3.32
C GLU A 134 2.86 1.21 4.44
N GLY A 135 2.62 2.51 4.29
CA GLY A 135 2.97 3.48 5.32
C GLY A 135 2.13 3.38 6.60
N ASP A 136 0.83 3.15 6.49
CA ASP A 136 -0.03 2.95 7.66
C ASP A 136 0.30 1.63 8.39
N ALA A 137 0.66 0.57 7.65
CA ALA A 137 1.13 -0.68 8.22
C ALA A 137 2.49 -0.51 8.92
N ILE A 138 3.42 0.27 8.34
CA ILE A 138 4.71 0.61 8.95
C ILE A 138 4.48 1.32 10.29
N VAL A 139 3.61 2.34 10.29
CA VAL A 139 3.27 3.12 11.48
C VAL A 139 2.59 2.25 12.53
N SER A 140 1.60 1.45 12.14
CA SER A 140 0.88 0.55 13.04
C SER A 140 1.80 -0.49 13.66
N ARG A 141 2.73 -1.04 12.88
CA ARG A 141 3.74 -1.99 13.36
C ARG A 141 4.66 -1.37 14.41
N LEU A 142 5.13 -0.15 14.17
CA LEU A 142 5.97 0.57 15.13
C LEU A 142 5.21 0.88 16.41
N ARG A 143 3.96 1.35 16.30
CA ARG A 143 3.07 1.59 17.44
C ARG A 143 2.91 0.35 18.29
N GLN A 144 2.57 -0.79 17.68
CA GLN A 144 2.38 -2.06 18.39
C GLN A 144 3.64 -2.47 19.18
N VAL A 145 4.83 -2.27 18.61
CA VAL A 145 6.09 -2.57 19.30
C VAL A 145 6.30 -1.66 20.50
N ILE A 146 6.02 -0.36 20.36
CA ILE A 146 6.19 0.60 21.46
C ILE A 146 5.17 0.35 22.56
N GLU A 147 3.90 0.12 22.23
CA GLU A 147 2.85 -0.19 23.22
C GLU A 147 3.16 -1.48 23.99
N ARG A 148 3.64 -2.52 23.30
CA ARG A 148 3.89 -3.83 23.92
C ARG A 148 5.22 -3.90 24.67
N PHE A 149 6.25 -3.24 24.17
CA PHE A 149 7.63 -3.44 24.63
C PHE A 149 8.31 -2.15 25.11
N GLY A 150 7.65 -1.00 25.02
CA GLY A 150 8.20 0.32 25.31
C GLY A 150 8.82 0.46 26.71
N GLU A 151 8.32 -0.29 27.69
CA GLU A 151 8.82 -0.25 29.07
C GLU A 151 9.76 -1.41 29.40
N SER A 152 9.62 -2.54 28.71
CA SER A 152 10.27 -3.81 29.08
C SER A 152 11.54 -4.11 28.30
N ARG A 153 11.60 -3.72 27.02
CA ARG A 153 12.73 -4.03 26.12
C ARG A 153 13.55 -2.80 25.74
N PHE A 154 13.28 -1.66 26.36
CA PHE A 154 14.09 -0.45 26.24
C PHE A 154 14.73 -0.12 27.58
N THR A 155 16.06 -0.03 27.61
CA THR A 155 16.79 0.36 28.82
C THR A 155 16.55 1.84 29.10
N ARG A 156 16.16 2.17 30.34
CA ARG A 156 15.94 3.56 30.74
C ARG A 156 17.25 4.36 30.68
N TRP A 157 17.16 5.54 30.10
CA TRP A 157 18.25 6.50 29.99
C TRP A 157 17.86 7.77 30.75
N GLU A 158 18.08 7.76 32.06
CA GLU A 158 17.62 8.81 32.97
C GLU A 158 18.67 9.92 33.20
N SER A 159 19.97 9.65 33.03
CA SER A 159 21.02 10.64 33.28
C SER A 159 21.48 11.37 32.01
N ALA A 160 21.81 12.66 32.16
CA ALA A 160 22.49 13.47 31.13
C ALA A 160 23.88 12.90 30.76
N ALA A 161 24.50 12.16 31.69
CA ALA A 161 25.67 11.34 31.40
C ALA A 161 25.23 9.97 30.87
N ALA A 162 25.90 9.45 29.84
CA ALA A 162 25.66 8.10 29.30
C ALA A 162 26.17 6.99 30.25
N LYS A 163 25.66 6.98 31.48
CA LYS A 163 25.92 5.99 32.52
C LYS A 163 24.68 5.10 32.69
N ILE A 164 24.91 3.79 32.78
CA ILE A 164 23.87 2.83 33.13
C ILE A 164 23.66 2.94 34.64
N ASP A 165 22.41 2.94 35.08
CA ASP A 165 22.09 2.73 36.49
C ASP A 165 22.44 1.29 36.87
N GLU A 166 23.48 1.10 37.67
CA GLU A 166 23.95 -0.21 38.13
C GLU A 166 22.91 -0.94 39.02
N HIS A 167 21.93 -0.22 39.58
CA HIS A 167 20.89 -0.76 40.45
C HIS A 167 19.55 -0.97 39.72
N GLY A 168 19.47 -0.63 38.44
CA GLY A 168 18.26 -0.78 37.63
C GLY A 168 18.00 -2.24 37.21
N PRO A 169 16.73 -2.64 37.02
CA PRO A 169 16.41 -3.96 36.49
C PRO A 169 17.02 -4.14 35.09
N ARG A 170 17.66 -5.30 34.87
CA ARG A 170 18.28 -5.63 33.58
C ARG A 170 17.21 -5.77 32.50
N THR A 171 17.37 -5.05 31.39
CA THR A 171 16.53 -5.21 30.20
C THR A 171 16.88 -6.51 29.48
N ILE A 172 15.95 -7.46 29.47
CA ILE A 172 16.06 -8.73 28.72
C ILE A 172 15.64 -8.47 27.26
N ASP A 173 16.32 -9.12 26.31
CA ASP A 173 16.07 -8.99 24.87
C ASP A 173 16.01 -7.53 24.38
N ARG A 174 16.96 -6.70 24.82
CA ARG A 174 16.95 -5.25 24.56
C ARG A 174 16.81 -4.89 23.06
N LEU A 175 15.81 -4.07 22.75
CA LEU A 175 15.59 -3.42 21.45
C LEU A 175 16.34 -2.09 21.33
N GLY A 176 16.59 -1.42 22.46
CA GLY A 176 17.20 -0.10 22.47
C GLY A 176 17.16 0.58 23.83
N PHE A 177 17.14 1.92 23.81
CA PHE A 177 17.10 2.78 24.99
C PHE A 177 15.89 3.72 24.93
N ARG A 178 15.35 4.09 26.09
CA ARG A 178 14.26 5.07 26.21
C ARG A 178 14.72 6.23 27.06
N LYS A 179 14.65 7.45 26.53
CA LYS A 179 14.89 8.69 27.28
C LYS A 179 13.55 9.36 27.56
N THR A 180 13.25 9.58 28.82
CA THR A 180 12.03 10.26 29.28
C THR A 180 12.40 11.68 29.69
N ILE A 181 11.70 12.67 29.16
CA ILE A 181 11.85 14.09 29.52
C ILE A 181 10.52 14.55 30.08
N GLU A 182 10.56 15.07 31.31
CA GLU A 182 9.41 15.68 31.98
C GLU A 182 9.32 17.16 31.60
N HIS A 183 8.10 17.60 31.30
CA HIS A 183 7.77 18.98 30.92
C HIS A 183 6.68 19.50 31.87
N GLY A 184 6.70 20.82 32.12
CA GLY A 184 5.72 21.48 32.99
C GLY A 184 6.16 21.65 34.44
N LEU A 185 5.27 22.20 35.26
CA LEU A 185 5.50 22.45 36.70
C LEU A 185 4.18 22.19 37.46
N GLY A 186 4.24 21.49 38.60
CA GLY A 186 3.06 21.18 39.41
C GLY A 186 2.13 20.17 38.74
N ASP A 187 0.81 20.41 38.78
CA ASP A 187 -0.22 19.49 38.28
C ASP A 187 -0.28 19.38 36.73
N SER A 188 0.49 20.19 36.00
CA SER A 188 0.60 20.15 34.54
C SER A 188 1.83 19.38 34.03
N LEU A 189 2.33 18.44 34.83
CA LEU A 189 3.46 17.59 34.45
C LEU A 189 3.05 16.64 33.30
N HIS A 190 3.78 16.65 32.21
CA HIS A 190 3.64 15.65 31.13
C HIS A 190 5.01 15.13 30.70
N THR A 191 5.06 13.88 30.26
CA THR A 191 6.33 13.22 29.94
C THR A 191 6.40 12.86 28.47
N THR A 192 7.48 13.27 27.80
CA THR A 192 7.79 12.83 26.44
C THR A 192 8.81 11.71 26.47
N ASN A 193 8.56 10.65 25.68
CA ASN A 193 9.44 9.49 25.59
C ASN A 193 10.09 9.44 24.20
N THR A 194 11.43 9.50 24.16
CA THR A 194 12.22 9.27 22.95
C THR A 194 12.80 7.86 22.97
N TYR A 195 12.59 7.08 21.91
CA TYR A 195 13.12 5.73 21.79
C TYR A 195 14.30 5.68 20.82
N TYR A 196 15.42 5.13 21.26
CA TYR A 196 16.64 4.92 20.49
C TYR A 196 16.76 3.44 20.16
N VAL A 197 16.38 3.06 18.95
CA VAL A 197 16.30 1.65 18.53
C VAL A 197 17.59 1.24 17.82
N LEU A 198 18.13 0.07 18.19
CA LEU A 198 19.34 -0.48 17.59
C LEU A 198 19.07 -0.97 16.14
N PRO A 199 20.06 -0.88 15.23
CA PRO A 199 19.82 -1.12 13.80
C PRO A 199 19.46 -2.56 13.47
N GLU A 200 20.04 -3.52 14.20
CA GLU A 200 19.75 -4.93 13.99
C GLU A 200 18.30 -5.24 14.39
N SER A 201 17.90 -4.88 15.61
CA SER A 201 16.51 -5.00 16.08
C SER A 201 15.51 -4.29 15.17
N TRP A 202 15.87 -3.12 14.64
CA TRP A 202 15.04 -2.38 13.68
C TRP A 202 14.73 -3.21 12.43
N ARG A 203 15.74 -3.85 11.84
CA ARG A 203 15.62 -4.62 10.60
C ARG A 203 15.10 -6.04 10.81
N SER A 204 15.67 -6.79 11.73
CA SER A 204 15.45 -8.24 11.85
C SER A 204 14.29 -8.60 12.78
N GLU A 205 13.80 -7.66 13.58
CA GLU A 205 12.73 -7.92 14.55
C GLU A 205 11.50 -7.03 14.35
N ILE A 206 11.67 -5.70 14.40
CA ILE A 206 10.55 -4.74 14.34
C ILE A 206 9.92 -4.78 12.95
N PHE A 207 10.73 -4.55 11.92
CA PHE A 207 10.30 -4.49 10.52
C PHE A 207 10.74 -5.73 9.73
N ARG A 208 10.78 -6.89 10.40
CA ARG A 208 11.14 -8.16 9.77
C ARG A 208 10.25 -8.43 8.56
N GLY A 209 10.88 -8.68 7.41
CA GLY A 209 10.18 -8.98 6.15
C GLY A 209 9.69 -7.73 5.37
N MET A 210 9.89 -6.52 5.89
CA MET A 210 9.58 -5.28 5.18
C MET A 210 10.81 -4.69 4.47
N ASN A 211 10.58 -3.85 3.45
CA ASN A 211 11.66 -3.12 2.79
C ASN A 211 12.12 -1.96 3.68
N ILE A 212 13.27 -2.12 4.33
CA ILE A 212 13.82 -1.13 5.27
C ILE A 212 14.06 0.24 4.64
N ASN A 213 14.37 0.32 3.34
CA ASN A 213 14.54 1.61 2.68
C ASN A 213 13.19 2.35 2.55
N ALA A 214 12.12 1.63 2.22
CA ALA A 214 10.76 2.18 2.17
C ALA A 214 10.28 2.59 3.57
N VAL A 215 10.47 1.71 4.57
CA VAL A 215 10.18 1.98 5.98
C VAL A 215 10.82 3.28 6.46
N ASN A 216 12.14 3.41 6.24
CA ASN A 216 12.90 4.57 6.70
C ASN A 216 12.45 5.86 5.99
N LYS A 217 12.18 5.79 4.69
CA LYS A 217 11.69 6.94 3.91
C LYS A 217 10.32 7.40 4.42
N GLU A 218 9.41 6.46 4.65
CA GLU A 218 8.06 6.75 5.12
C GLU A 218 8.06 7.37 6.53
N LEU A 219 8.81 6.77 7.46
CA LEU A 219 8.88 7.26 8.84
C LEU A 219 9.54 8.64 8.94
N LEU A 220 10.51 8.93 8.07
CA LEU A 220 11.08 10.28 7.94
C LEU A 220 10.05 11.26 7.38
N GLN A 221 9.34 10.89 6.32
CA GLN A 221 8.31 11.72 5.69
C GLN A 221 7.19 12.08 6.67
N ARG A 222 6.82 11.15 7.55
CA ARG A 222 5.80 11.35 8.60
C ARG A 222 6.34 12.00 9.89
N GLY A 223 7.62 12.33 9.97
CA GLY A 223 8.24 12.94 11.16
C GLY A 223 8.22 12.05 12.40
N VAL A 224 8.12 10.73 12.22
CA VAL A 224 8.10 9.74 13.31
C VAL A 224 9.51 9.51 13.85
N ILE A 225 10.49 9.49 12.95
CA ILE A 225 11.90 9.38 13.29
C ILE A 225 12.67 10.67 13.00
N GLU A 226 13.65 10.99 13.85
CA GLU A 226 14.56 12.11 13.63
C GLU A 226 15.67 11.72 12.64
N PRO A 227 15.90 12.52 11.58
CA PRO A 227 17.03 12.32 10.68
C PRO A 227 18.36 12.61 11.39
N GLY A 228 19.41 11.90 10.99
CA GLY A 228 20.78 12.23 11.37
C GLY A 228 21.29 13.49 10.70
N ASN A 229 22.45 13.97 11.17
CA ASN A 229 23.13 15.15 10.63
C ASN A 229 23.46 15.00 9.12
N ASP A 230 23.54 13.77 8.61
CA ASP A 230 23.76 13.45 7.20
C ASP A 230 22.46 13.23 6.40
N GLY A 231 21.31 13.55 6.98
CA GLY A 231 19.98 13.37 6.39
C GLY A 231 19.51 11.92 6.32
N LYS A 232 20.29 10.95 6.85
CA LYS A 232 19.89 9.54 6.87
C LYS A 232 18.93 9.27 8.02
N ALA A 233 18.17 8.19 7.91
CA ALA A 233 17.20 7.77 8.93
C ALA A 233 17.82 7.32 10.27
N SER A 234 19.13 7.09 10.32
CA SER A 234 19.84 6.64 11.52
C SER A 234 20.90 7.66 11.94
N SER A 235 21.06 7.88 13.24
CA SER A 235 21.99 8.85 13.81
C SER A 235 23.03 8.17 14.71
N LEU A 236 24.25 8.71 14.77
CA LEU A 236 25.25 8.29 15.74
C LEU A 236 24.95 8.93 17.10
N VAL A 237 24.73 8.11 18.12
CA VAL A 237 24.39 8.54 19.48
C VAL A 237 25.29 7.82 20.47
N ARG A 238 25.80 8.54 21.47
CA ARG A 238 26.55 7.93 22.58
C ARG A 238 25.58 7.33 23.59
N LEU A 239 25.33 6.03 23.47
CA LEU A 239 24.41 5.29 24.33
C LEU A 239 25.05 4.90 25.66
N PRO A 240 24.25 4.84 26.75
CA PRO A 240 24.72 4.34 28.03
C PRO A 240 25.31 2.92 27.94
N GLY A 241 26.56 2.77 28.37
CA GLY A 241 27.32 1.51 28.44
C GLY A 241 27.62 0.78 27.12
N LEU A 242 27.15 1.27 25.97
CA LEU A 242 27.52 0.76 24.63
C LEU A 242 28.41 1.74 23.83
N GLY A 243 28.64 2.95 24.36
CA GLY A 243 29.40 3.97 23.67
C GLY A 243 28.67 4.52 22.44
N THR A 244 29.40 5.02 21.46
CA THR A 244 28.81 5.59 20.24
C THR A 244 28.28 4.49 19.33
N GLN A 245 26.96 4.50 19.07
CA GLN A 245 26.27 3.52 18.25
C GLN A 245 25.32 4.22 17.27
N ARG A 246 25.07 3.60 16.11
CA ARG A 246 24.01 4.06 15.20
C ARG A 246 22.66 3.63 15.75
N CYS A 247 21.70 4.54 15.78
CA CYS A 247 20.34 4.27 16.25
C CYS A 247 19.31 4.93 15.33
N TYR A 248 18.11 4.36 15.31
CA TYR A 248 16.91 5.03 14.81
C TYR A 248 16.23 5.73 15.99
N ILE A 249 16.02 7.06 15.88
CA ILE A 249 15.49 7.88 16.96
C ILE A 249 14.01 8.13 16.71
N VAL A 250 13.13 7.47 17.46
CA VAL A 250 11.68 7.64 17.37
C VAL A 250 11.26 8.69 18.41
N LYS A 251 10.78 9.85 17.93
CA LYS A 251 10.35 10.97 18.79
C LYS A 251 8.84 11.03 18.98
N THR A 252 8.10 10.71 17.94
CA THR A 252 6.64 10.82 17.93
C THR A 252 6.07 9.43 17.82
N ILE A 253 5.30 8.99 18.80
CA ILE A 253 4.53 7.75 18.64
C ILE A 253 3.27 8.11 17.84
N PRO A 254 3.08 7.56 16.63
CA PRO A 254 1.95 7.93 15.80
C PRO A 254 0.63 7.57 16.50
N GLY A 255 -0.32 8.49 16.61
CA GLY A 255 -1.63 8.28 17.25
C GLY A 255 -1.73 8.70 18.73
N LEU A 256 -0.62 8.99 19.42
CA LEU A 256 -0.64 9.59 20.77
C LEU A 256 -0.67 11.13 20.73
N ALA A 257 -0.08 11.75 19.70
CA ALA A 257 -0.09 13.20 19.53
C ALA A 257 -1.49 13.77 19.24
N GLU A 258 -2.40 13.00 18.62
CA GLU A 258 -3.78 13.43 18.37
C GLU A 258 -4.67 13.35 19.61
N SER A 259 -4.35 12.48 20.59
CA SER A 259 -5.08 12.45 21.86
C SER A 259 -4.73 13.61 22.78
N GLU A 260 -3.47 14.09 22.74
CA GLU A 260 -3.04 15.24 23.52
C GLU A 260 -3.58 16.56 22.94
N ALA A 261 -3.64 16.70 21.61
CA ALA A 261 -4.19 17.89 20.95
C ALA A 261 -5.72 18.02 21.01
N ARG A 262 -6.45 16.93 21.30
CA ARG A 262 -7.92 16.95 21.55
C ARG A 262 -8.28 17.14 23.03
N ALA A 263 -7.29 17.02 23.93
CA ALA A 263 -7.48 17.16 25.37
C ALA A 263 -7.02 18.53 25.92
N ALA A 264 -6.48 19.40 25.07
CA ALA A 264 -6.15 20.80 25.33
C ALA A 264 -7.16 21.74 24.67
#